data_AF-A0A537Y5I2-F1
#
_entry.id   AF-A0A537Y5I2-F1
#
_cell.length_a   1.000
_cell.length_b   1.000
_cell.length_c   1.000
_cell.angle_alpha   90.00
_cell.angle_beta   90.00
_cell.angle_gamma   90.00
#
_symmetry.space_group_name_H-M   'P 1'
#
loop_
_entity.id
_entity.type
_entity.pdbx_description
1 polymer ?
#
loop_
_entity_poly.entity_id
_entity_poly.type
_entity_poly.pdbx_seq_one_letter_code
_entity_poly.pdbx_strand_id
1 'polypeptide(L)'
;MATRLSKITPDGPGLSRVPPHNLEAEESVLGACLLSRQAIATALETVAAEDFYKPAHAEMFKIMLDLYARGEPVDAVTLGEELRRGGRLDEFGGKPYLFTLVNSVPSPGSVGHYARIVQENATLRRLIDASQQISDLAFALPDDVEEAVDQSEDLIYQVTNRRVSEDLAHLKDLLTENMEMVEKLYERGSAITGVATGFSDLDDLTAGLQPSNLIIVAARPSMGKALALDTPIATPTGWTTMGEIEVGDEVFDDRGRVCRVDHVSPVYTDHDCYEVTFDDGTVIVADGGHGWPVVVGGKAAVVTTADMAASARHFGALGESVRGWQVPLADALELPEALLPVDPYVLGCWLGGEHTGKAAMAIAKPDRSHFSWEFQRAGYRVENPVALPRKARQRIPAPYLRASFKQRLALLQGIMDTAGQVRHTPDGAVELCLLNRDVAGEARELVCSLGRHPGPVRTCTVALKGDGTARGHRFSWTPLDPVFRLPRKADRLAMAMAGSDSPPVSETCSVVSVAAVASVPVRCIQVGSPSHLYLAGRSLIPTHNSALALSIAQHVAATDHRPVVIFSLEMSKMELVQRLMCS
;
A
#
# COMPACT_ATOMS: atom_id res chain seq x y z
N MET A 1 44.09 10.84 -14.15
CA MET A 1 45.32 11.40 -13.54
C MET A 1 45.47 10.79 -12.16
N ALA A 2 46.41 9.85 -11.99
CA ALA A 2 46.65 9.17 -10.73
C ALA A 2 47.52 10.05 -9.82
N THR A 3 46.95 10.53 -8.72
CA THR A 3 47.66 11.34 -7.72
C THR A 3 48.46 10.42 -6.80
N ARG A 4 49.77 10.68 -6.71
CA ARG A 4 50.76 9.92 -5.92
C ARG A 4 50.36 9.86 -4.45
N LEU A 5 50.19 8.65 -3.92
CA LEU A 5 50.32 8.38 -2.49
C LEU A 5 51.82 8.42 -2.15
N SER A 6 52.25 9.48 -1.48
CA SER A 6 53.57 9.57 -0.86
C SER A 6 53.67 8.56 0.28
N LYS A 7 54.62 7.64 0.17
CA LYS A 7 55.00 6.68 1.22
C LYS A 7 55.37 7.41 2.50
N ILE A 8 54.72 7.06 3.61
CA ILE A 8 55.19 7.42 4.96
C ILE A 8 56.17 6.33 5.39
N THR A 9 57.45 6.67 5.51
CA THR A 9 58.47 5.85 6.18
C THR A 9 58.51 6.22 7.66
N PRO A 10 58.55 5.25 8.59
CA PRO A 10 58.75 5.53 10.00
C PRO A 10 60.25 5.60 10.28
N ASP A 11 60.83 6.80 10.33
CA ASP A 11 62.20 7.01 10.81
C ASP A 11 62.20 7.69 12.18
N GLY A 12 62.78 7.01 13.17
CA GLY A 12 63.64 7.60 14.21
C GLY A 12 63.01 8.33 15.40
N PRO A 13 63.74 8.42 16.54
CA PRO A 13 63.18 8.42 17.89
C PRO A 13 62.77 9.81 18.43
N GLY A 14 61.70 9.86 19.23
CA GLY A 14 61.55 10.79 20.35
C GLY A 14 61.38 12.28 20.06
N LEU A 15 60.80 12.69 18.93
CA LEU A 15 60.35 14.07 18.75
C LEU A 15 59.05 14.31 19.53
N SER A 16 59.05 15.25 20.46
CA SER A 16 57.83 15.68 21.17
C SER A 16 56.78 16.11 20.14
N ARG A 17 55.79 15.25 19.90
CA ARG A 17 54.66 15.57 19.03
C ARG A 17 53.79 16.57 19.77
N VAL A 18 53.75 17.81 19.28
CA VAL A 18 52.83 18.81 19.79
C VAL A 18 51.43 18.49 19.25
N PRO A 19 50.37 18.49 20.07
CA PRO A 19 49.01 18.25 19.60
C PRO A 19 48.61 19.22 18.48
N PRO A 20 47.79 18.81 17.49
CA PRO A 20 47.32 19.68 16.41
C PRO A 20 46.62 20.94 16.94
N HIS A 21 47.06 22.11 16.49
CA HIS A 21 46.55 23.41 16.90
C HIS A 21 46.83 24.49 15.85
N ASN A 22 46.07 25.59 15.90
CA ASN A 22 46.33 26.78 15.11
C ASN A 22 45.99 28.03 15.93
N LEU A 23 47.00 28.65 16.54
CA LEU A 23 46.80 29.80 17.42
C LEU A 23 46.29 31.03 16.67
N GLU A 24 46.71 31.24 15.42
CA GLU A 24 46.24 32.37 14.60
C GLU A 24 44.74 32.27 14.33
N ALA A 25 44.24 31.06 14.07
CA ALA A 25 42.81 30.81 13.90
C ALA A 25 42.03 31.04 15.20
N GLU A 26 42.55 30.57 16.34
CA GLU A 26 41.93 30.83 17.65
C GLU A 26 41.85 32.32 17.97
N GLU A 27 42.95 33.06 17.77
CA GLU A 27 43.00 34.51 17.96
C GLU A 27 42.03 35.23 17.02
N SER A 28 41.91 34.77 15.77
CA SER A 28 40.98 35.32 14.79
C SER A 28 39.51 35.06 15.15
N VAL A 29 39.18 33.91 15.76
CA VAL A 29 37.83 33.64 16.26
C VAL A 29 37.49 34.57 17.42
N LEU A 30 38.35 34.65 18.42
CA LEU A 30 38.14 35.51 19.59
C LEU A 30 38.05 36.99 19.20
N GLY A 31 38.95 37.46 18.33
CA GLY A 31 38.93 38.83 17.85
C GLY A 31 37.68 39.15 17.02
N ALA A 32 37.21 38.22 16.17
CA ALA A 32 35.99 38.42 15.40
C ALA A 32 34.76 38.52 16.31
N CYS A 33 34.70 37.70 17.36
CA CYS A 33 33.67 37.75 18.41
C CYS A 33 33.65 39.10 19.13
N LEU A 34 34.82 39.70 19.41
CA LEU A 34 34.93 41.03 20.03
C LEU A 34 34.53 42.18 19.10
N LEU A 35 34.53 41.95 17.77
CA LEU A 35 34.17 42.95 16.76
C LEU A 35 32.69 42.93 16.38
N SER A 36 32.04 41.78 16.45
CA SER A 36 30.67 41.61 15.98
C SER A 36 29.90 40.57 16.78
N ARG A 37 28.72 40.97 17.27
CA ARG A 37 27.76 40.07 17.90
C ARG A 37 27.32 38.92 16.99
N GLN A 38 27.22 39.15 15.67
CA GLN A 38 26.86 38.10 14.71
C GLN A 38 27.98 37.05 14.60
N ALA A 39 29.23 37.46 14.76
CA ALA A 39 30.36 36.53 14.68
C ALA A 39 30.36 35.53 15.85
N ILE A 40 29.86 35.94 17.02
CA ILE A 40 29.66 35.06 18.18
C ILE A 40 28.64 33.95 17.85
N ALA A 41 27.51 34.32 17.25
CA ALA A 41 26.50 33.34 16.85
C ALA A 41 27.05 32.32 15.84
N THR A 42 27.77 32.80 14.81
CA THR A 42 28.41 31.90 13.83
C THR A 42 29.50 31.01 14.44
N ALA A 43 30.28 31.54 15.41
CA ALA A 43 31.31 30.75 16.09
C ALA A 43 30.69 29.66 16.98
N LEU A 44 29.63 29.98 17.73
CA LEU A 44 28.91 29.04 18.60
C LEU A 44 28.34 27.83 17.84
N GLU A 45 27.92 28.01 16.59
CA GLU A 45 27.44 26.91 15.74
C GLU A 45 28.55 25.91 15.34
N THR A 46 29.82 26.31 15.46
CA THR A 46 30.96 25.55 14.91
C THR A 46 31.94 25.06 15.97
N VAL A 47 32.22 25.84 17.01
CA VAL A 47 33.22 25.53 18.04
C VAL A 47 32.67 25.72 19.45
N ALA A 48 33.11 24.85 20.36
CA ALA A 48 32.93 25.00 21.80
C ALA A 48 34.21 25.54 22.47
N ALA A 49 34.10 25.98 23.73
CA ALA A 49 35.26 26.46 24.49
C ALA A 49 36.36 25.39 24.61
N GLU A 50 35.99 24.11 24.74
CA GLU A 50 36.94 23.00 24.85
C GLU A 50 37.72 22.72 23.55
N ASP A 51 37.27 23.27 22.41
CA ASP A 51 37.92 23.09 21.12
C ASP A 51 39.16 23.99 20.96
N PHE A 52 39.38 24.96 21.85
CA PHE A 52 40.57 25.79 21.85
C PHE A 52 41.75 25.04 22.49
N TYR A 53 42.89 25.01 21.79
CA TYR A 53 44.10 24.37 22.30
C TYR A 53 44.70 25.13 23.48
N LYS A 54 44.69 26.48 23.41
CA LYS A 54 45.24 27.30 24.49
C LYS A 54 44.17 27.48 25.57
N PRO A 55 44.41 27.06 26.83
CA PRO A 55 43.43 27.19 27.91
C PRO A 55 42.95 28.63 28.12
N ALA A 56 43.85 29.59 27.91
CA ALA A 56 43.52 31.00 27.97
C ALA A 56 42.44 31.41 26.94
N HIS A 57 42.50 30.86 25.72
CA HIS A 57 41.52 31.16 24.68
C HIS A 57 40.17 30.47 24.92
N ALA A 58 40.20 29.21 25.37
CA ALA A 58 39.01 28.46 25.78
C ALA A 58 38.19 29.26 26.81
N GLU A 59 38.88 29.79 27.82
CA GLU A 59 38.25 30.53 28.88
C GLU A 59 37.76 31.92 28.46
N MET A 60 38.52 32.63 27.65
CA MET A 60 38.03 33.87 27.04
C MET A 60 36.74 33.63 26.26
N PHE A 61 36.70 32.58 25.43
CA PHE A 61 35.51 32.22 24.66
C PHE A 61 34.32 31.90 25.58
N LYS A 62 34.55 31.13 26.65
CA LYS A 62 33.51 30.84 27.66
C LYS A 62 32.92 32.11 28.27
N ILE A 63 33.75 33.05 28.69
CA ILE A 63 33.28 34.33 29.26
C ILE A 63 32.54 35.17 28.21
N MET A 64 33.00 35.17 26.95
CA MET A 64 32.28 35.82 25.84
C MET A 64 30.88 35.21 25.65
N LEU A 65 30.75 33.87 25.74
CA LEU A 65 29.46 33.19 25.65
C LEU A 65 28.55 33.52 26.84
N ASP A 66 29.09 33.59 28.06
CA ASP A 66 28.32 33.98 29.25
C ASP A 66 27.78 35.41 29.13
N LEU A 67 28.61 36.35 28.68
CA LEU A 67 28.20 37.74 28.42
C LEU A 67 27.12 37.81 27.31
N TYR A 68 27.32 37.06 26.23
CA TYR A 68 26.37 36.97 25.12
C TYR A 68 25.01 36.41 25.57
N ALA A 69 25.01 35.37 26.40
CA ALA A 69 23.79 34.75 26.96
C ALA A 69 23.03 35.70 27.88
N ARG A 70 23.73 36.57 28.63
CA ARG A 70 23.11 37.64 29.45
C ARG A 70 22.62 38.84 28.62
N GLY A 71 22.88 38.86 27.30
CA GLY A 71 22.54 39.97 26.43
C GLY A 71 23.44 41.20 26.60
N GLU A 72 24.59 41.05 27.26
CA GLU A 72 25.58 42.10 27.45
C GLU A 72 26.45 42.29 26.19
N PRO A 73 26.92 43.51 25.89
CA PRO A 73 27.81 43.73 24.76
C PRO A 73 29.15 43.02 24.99
N VAL A 74 29.57 42.21 24.01
CA VAL A 74 30.83 41.49 24.05
C VAL A 74 31.87 42.25 23.23
N ASP A 75 32.65 43.09 23.90
CA ASP A 75 33.74 43.87 23.32
C ASP A 75 34.98 43.86 24.22
N ALA A 76 36.10 44.40 23.73
CA ALA A 76 37.39 44.34 24.43
C ALA A 76 37.36 45.08 25.78
N VAL A 77 36.46 46.05 25.98
CA VAL A 77 36.32 46.78 27.24
C VAL A 77 35.52 45.95 28.24
N THR A 78 34.39 45.40 27.81
CA THR A 78 33.47 44.63 28.66
C THR A 78 34.10 43.31 29.07
N LEU A 79 34.72 42.59 28.14
CA LEU A 79 35.49 41.38 28.46
C LEU A 79 36.67 41.71 29.39
N GLY A 80 37.36 42.84 29.16
CA GLY A 80 38.47 43.28 29.99
C GLY A 80 38.07 43.60 31.43
N GLU A 81 36.91 44.20 31.67
CA GLU A 81 36.39 44.43 33.01
C GLU A 81 35.91 43.14 33.69
N GLU A 82 35.28 42.23 32.96
CA GLU A 82 34.84 40.94 33.52
C GLU A 82 36.06 40.07 33.92
N LEU A 83 37.10 40.03 33.09
CA LEU A 83 38.38 39.38 33.40
C LEU A 83 39.10 40.05 34.58
N ARG A 84 39.01 41.39 34.71
CA ARG A 84 39.57 42.13 35.85
C ARG A 84 38.83 41.82 37.15
N ARG A 85 37.50 41.77 37.09
CA ARG A 85 36.64 41.46 38.25
C ARG A 85 36.88 40.04 38.74
N GLY A 86 37.16 39.11 37.84
CA GLY A 86 37.59 37.76 38.17
C GLY A 86 39.01 37.65 38.74
N GLY A 87 39.80 38.73 38.72
CA GLY A 87 41.18 38.76 39.22
C GLY A 87 42.21 38.10 38.30
N ARG A 88 41.85 37.87 37.03
CA ARG A 88 42.61 36.98 36.13
C ARG A 88 43.12 37.64 34.86
N LEU A 89 42.81 38.92 34.65
CA LEU A 89 43.21 39.70 33.48
C LEU A 89 44.70 39.60 33.14
N ASP A 90 45.58 39.51 34.15
CA ASP A 90 47.03 39.40 33.95
C ASP A 90 47.46 38.01 33.43
N GLU A 91 46.70 36.94 33.72
CA GLU A 91 46.92 35.59 33.19
C GLU A 91 46.70 35.54 31.67
N PHE A 92 45.97 36.51 31.14
CA PHE A 92 45.56 36.62 29.74
C PHE A 92 46.37 37.65 28.94
N GLY A 93 47.51 38.12 29.46
CA GLY A 93 48.34 39.13 28.78
C GLY A 93 47.86 40.58 28.95
N GLY A 94 46.89 40.81 29.85
CA GLY A 94 46.40 42.14 30.21
C GLY A 94 45.50 42.80 29.16
N LYS A 95 45.03 44.02 29.45
CA LYS A 95 44.22 44.82 28.51
C LYS A 95 44.85 44.94 27.11
N PRO A 96 46.18 45.11 26.93
CA PRO A 96 46.78 45.22 25.60
C PRO A 96 46.52 44.00 24.69
N TYR A 97 46.49 42.79 25.25
CA TYR A 97 46.30 41.58 24.45
C TYR A 97 44.91 41.50 23.81
N LEU A 98 43.87 41.98 24.50
CA LEU A 98 42.51 42.05 23.93
C LEU A 98 42.45 42.96 22.69
N PHE A 99 43.19 44.06 22.69
CA PHE A 99 43.31 44.92 21.51
C PHE A 99 44.16 44.27 20.41
N THR A 100 45.15 43.44 20.76
CA THR A 100 45.89 42.64 19.78
C THR A 100 44.96 41.65 19.07
N LEU A 101 44.10 40.95 19.80
CA LEU A 101 43.10 40.02 19.23
C LEU A 101 42.16 40.74 18.24
N VAL A 102 41.69 41.93 18.59
CA VAL A 102 40.83 42.72 17.69
C VAL A 102 41.58 43.13 16.41
N ASN A 103 42.87 43.46 16.51
CA ASN A 103 43.68 43.89 15.37
C ASN A 103 44.26 42.75 14.53
N SER A 104 44.27 41.51 15.02
CA SER A 104 44.76 40.35 14.27
C SER A 104 43.75 39.78 13.28
N VAL A 105 42.47 40.18 13.38
CA VAL A 105 41.36 39.66 12.57
C VAL A 105 41.34 40.32 11.20
N PRO A 106 41.53 39.57 10.09
CA PRO A 106 41.48 40.15 8.75
C PRO A 106 40.07 40.60 8.34
N SER A 107 39.04 39.86 8.75
CA SER A 107 37.63 40.18 8.52
C SER A 107 36.72 39.41 9.48
N PRO A 108 35.83 40.09 10.25
CA PRO A 108 34.88 39.41 11.14
C PRO A 108 33.92 38.46 10.40
N GLY A 109 33.61 38.74 9.14
CA GLY A 109 32.74 37.88 8.32
C GLY A 109 33.35 36.52 7.98
N SER A 110 34.66 36.33 8.19
CA SER A 110 35.36 35.07 7.96
C SER A 110 35.43 34.17 9.20
N VAL A 111 34.80 34.55 10.31
CA VAL A 111 34.84 33.79 11.57
C VAL A 111 34.48 32.32 11.41
N GLY A 112 33.50 31.99 10.56
CA GLY A 112 33.10 30.59 10.32
C GLY A 112 34.20 29.75 9.67
N HIS A 113 35.08 30.37 8.88
CA HIS A 113 36.26 29.69 8.32
C HIS A 113 37.30 29.40 9.41
N TYR A 114 37.63 30.40 10.24
CA TYR A 114 38.59 30.22 11.33
C TYR A 114 38.08 29.26 12.41
N ALA A 115 36.80 29.32 12.75
CA ALA A 115 36.15 28.39 13.67
C ALA A 115 36.24 26.96 13.14
N ARG A 116 36.07 26.74 11.84
CA ARG A 116 36.25 25.42 11.23
C ARG A 116 37.69 24.90 11.38
N ILE A 117 38.70 25.75 11.21
CA ILE A 117 40.10 25.37 11.42
C ILE A 117 40.35 24.94 12.86
N VAL A 118 39.78 25.66 13.84
CA VAL A 118 39.88 25.30 15.27
C VAL A 118 39.19 23.96 15.53
N GLN A 119 37.98 23.77 15.00
CA GLN A 119 37.20 22.54 15.12
C GLN A 119 37.88 21.32 14.48
N GLU A 120 38.50 21.48 13.31
CA GLU A 120 39.26 20.43 12.63
C GLU A 120 40.45 19.98 13.51
N ASN A 121 41.21 20.93 14.05
CA ASN A 121 42.32 20.63 14.96
C ASN A 121 41.85 19.99 16.26
N ALA A 122 40.73 20.44 16.84
CA ALA A 122 40.14 19.84 18.03
C ALA A 122 39.68 18.39 17.79
N THR A 123 39.10 18.12 16.62
CA THR A 123 38.72 16.77 16.21
C THR A 123 39.94 15.86 16.08
N LEU A 124 41.04 16.35 15.51
CA LEU A 124 42.30 15.61 15.45
C LEU A 124 42.88 15.34 16.84
N ARG A 125 42.80 16.30 17.78
CA ARG A 125 43.23 16.08 19.18
C ARG A 125 42.40 14.99 19.86
N ARG A 126 41.07 15.05 19.74
CA ARG A 126 40.18 14.00 20.28
C ARG A 126 40.44 12.63 19.68
N LEU A 127 40.75 12.56 18.38
CA LEU A 127 41.13 11.30 17.73
C LEU A 127 42.44 10.74 18.31
N ILE A 128 43.41 11.60 18.61
CA ILE A 128 44.66 11.20 19.27
C ILE A 128 44.37 10.66 20.68
N ASP A 129 43.53 11.36 21.45
CA ASP A 129 43.16 10.95 22.81
C ASP A 129 42.40 9.63 22.81
N ALA A 130 41.43 9.45 21.90
CA ALA A 130 40.70 8.19 21.72
C ALA A 130 41.66 7.05 21.32
N SER A 131 42.60 7.30 20.40
CA SER A 131 43.59 6.31 19.99
C SER A 131 44.49 5.88 21.16
N GLN A 132 44.87 6.82 22.03
CA GLN A 132 45.65 6.52 23.22
C GLN A 132 44.85 5.68 24.22
N GLN A 133 43.59 6.03 24.48
CA GLN A 133 42.72 5.25 25.37
C GLN A 133 42.46 3.85 24.86
N ILE A 134 42.21 3.68 23.55
CA ILE A 134 42.04 2.36 22.92
C ILE A 134 43.35 1.55 23.05
N SER A 135 44.50 2.20 22.87
CA SER A 135 45.79 1.54 23.07
C SER A 135 45.98 1.10 24.52
N ASP A 136 45.62 1.94 25.49
CA ASP A 136 45.75 1.65 26.92
C ASP A 136 44.81 0.50 27.33
N LEU A 137 43.58 0.47 26.82
CA LEU A 137 42.62 -0.63 26.98
C LEU A 137 43.20 -1.95 26.45
N ALA A 138 43.80 -1.93 25.25
CA ALA A 138 44.40 -3.11 24.66
C ALA A 138 45.61 -3.64 25.46
N PHE A 139 46.42 -2.75 26.05
CA PHE A 139 47.56 -3.14 26.89
C PHE A 139 47.16 -3.61 28.29
N ALA A 140 45.97 -3.24 28.77
CA ALA A 140 45.48 -3.64 30.09
C ALA A 140 45.09 -5.13 30.20
N LEU A 141 45.05 -5.87 29.08
CA LEU A 141 44.65 -7.29 29.01
C LEU A 141 43.28 -7.54 29.69
N PRO A 142 42.18 -6.97 29.16
CA PRO A 142 40.86 -7.11 29.75
C PRO A 142 40.38 -8.58 29.73
N ASP A 143 39.64 -8.97 30.77
CA ASP A 143 39.06 -10.32 30.90
C ASP A 143 37.93 -10.56 29.87
N ASP A 144 37.23 -9.49 29.46
CA ASP A 144 36.20 -9.50 28.42
C ASP A 144 36.67 -8.69 27.20
N VAL A 145 36.97 -9.39 26.11
CA VAL A 145 37.44 -8.79 24.86
C VAL A 145 36.29 -8.13 24.09
N GLU A 146 35.07 -8.64 24.20
CA GLU A 146 33.89 -8.05 23.53
C GLU A 146 33.57 -6.69 24.14
N GLU A 147 33.55 -6.59 25.47
CA GLU A 147 33.34 -5.30 26.16
C GLU A 147 34.42 -4.27 25.79
N ALA A 148 35.68 -4.68 25.65
CA ALA A 148 36.77 -3.79 25.25
C ALA A 148 36.63 -3.29 23.79
N VAL A 149 36.08 -4.12 22.90
CA VAL A 149 35.78 -3.73 21.51
C VAL A 149 34.62 -2.74 21.49
N ASP A 150 33.54 -3.01 22.22
CA ASP A 150 32.38 -2.12 22.32
C ASP A 150 32.77 -0.74 22.87
N GLN A 151 33.57 -0.71 23.94
CA GLN A 151 34.11 0.55 24.48
C GLN A 151 35.00 1.31 23.48
N SER A 152 35.73 0.58 22.64
CA SER A 152 36.56 1.19 21.58
C SER A 152 35.70 1.78 20.46
N GLU A 153 34.61 1.10 20.09
CA GLU A 153 33.63 1.63 19.13
C GLU A 153 32.97 2.92 19.66
N ASP A 154 32.59 2.94 20.94
CA ASP A 154 32.03 4.12 21.61
C ASP A 154 33.01 5.30 21.62
N LEU A 155 34.29 5.05 21.92
CA LEU A 155 35.33 6.10 21.90
C LEU A 155 35.49 6.71 20.49
N ILE A 156 35.48 5.90 19.44
CA ILE A 156 35.57 6.38 18.05
C ILE A 156 34.29 7.13 17.65
N TYR A 157 33.13 6.64 18.09
CA TYR A 157 31.84 7.28 17.83
C TYR A 157 31.77 8.70 18.45
N GLN A 158 32.28 8.88 19.67
CA GLN A 158 32.32 10.18 20.35
C GLN A 158 33.22 11.22 19.65
N VAL A 159 34.24 10.78 18.91
CA VAL A 159 35.07 11.68 18.08
C VAL A 159 34.23 12.29 16.94
N THR A 160 33.31 11.50 16.38
CA THR A 160 32.52 11.87 15.20
C THR A 160 31.24 12.64 15.54
N ASN A 161 30.64 12.43 16.72
CA ASN A 161 29.30 12.96 17.00
C ASN A 161 29.25 13.93 18.20
N ARG A 162 29.39 15.24 17.93
CA ARG A 162 28.98 16.32 18.85
C ARG A 162 27.86 17.20 18.26
N ARG A 163 27.11 16.72 17.26
CA ARG A 163 26.01 17.50 16.68
C ARG A 163 24.65 16.92 17.05
N VAL A 164 24.27 17.16 18.31
CA VAL A 164 22.91 17.54 18.67
C VAL A 164 23.04 18.64 19.72
N SER A 165 22.91 19.90 19.31
CA SER A 165 22.58 20.95 20.28
C SER A 165 21.13 20.70 20.67
N GLU A 166 20.90 20.28 21.91
CA GLU A 166 19.55 20.25 22.48
C GLU A 166 19.07 21.69 22.66
N ASP A 167 18.26 22.18 21.71
CA ASP A 167 17.47 23.39 21.91
C ASP A 167 16.35 23.08 22.92
N LEU A 168 16.63 23.28 24.20
CA LEU A 168 15.61 23.23 25.25
C LEU A 168 14.75 24.50 25.18
N ALA A 169 13.56 24.39 24.59
CA ALA A 169 12.54 25.43 24.63
C ALA A 169 11.56 25.19 25.79
N HIS A 170 11.03 26.27 26.39
CA HIS A 170 9.95 26.15 27.36
C HIS A 170 8.68 25.64 26.68
N LEU A 171 8.06 24.60 27.24
CA LEU A 171 6.81 24.00 26.73
C LEU A 171 5.71 25.06 26.48
N LYS A 172 5.66 26.12 27.29
CA LYS A 172 4.70 27.23 27.15
C LYS A 172 4.85 27.98 25.82
N ASP A 173 6.08 28.22 25.40
CA ASP A 173 6.37 28.97 24.18
C ASP A 173 6.04 28.12 22.95
N LEU A 174 6.37 26.82 23.00
CA LEU A 174 5.97 25.83 22.00
C LEU A 174 4.44 25.65 21.90
N LEU A 175 3.74 25.68 23.04
CA LEU A 175 2.27 25.55 23.05
C LEU A 175 1.57 26.78 22.45
N THR A 176 2.16 27.96 22.61
CA THR A 176 1.59 29.21 22.08
C THR A 176 1.78 29.28 20.57
N GLU A 177 2.96 28.92 20.04
CA GLU A 177 3.18 28.78 18.59
C GLU A 177 2.27 27.73 17.96
N ASN A 178 2.08 26.57 18.61
CA ASN A 178 1.20 25.52 18.11
C ASN A 178 -0.29 25.90 18.16
N MET A 179 -0.74 26.64 19.18
CA MET A 179 -2.11 27.13 19.27
C MET A 179 -2.42 28.14 18.15
N GLU A 180 -1.52 29.07 17.85
CA GLU A 180 -1.68 29.99 16.72
C GLU A 180 -1.69 29.26 15.37
N MET A 181 -0.92 28.17 15.24
CA MET A 181 -0.93 27.32 14.05
C MET A 181 -2.28 26.61 13.89
N VAL A 182 -2.83 26.05 14.97
CA VAL A 182 -4.15 25.39 14.98
C VAL A 182 -5.27 26.38 14.64
N GLU A 183 -5.23 27.61 15.17
CA GLU A 183 -6.21 28.66 14.84
C GLU A 183 -6.16 29.06 13.35
N LYS A 184 -4.96 29.26 12.79
CA LYS A 184 -4.76 29.56 11.35
C LYS A 184 -5.23 28.43 10.43
N LEU A 185 -5.16 27.18 10.89
CA LEU A 185 -5.63 26.00 10.14
C LEU A 185 -7.16 25.88 10.18
N TYR A 186 -7.78 26.21 11.31
CA TYR A 186 -9.24 26.25 11.46
C TYR A 186 -9.88 27.33 10.56
N GLU A 187 -9.22 28.49 10.42
CA GLU A 187 -9.68 29.58 9.54
C GLU A 187 -9.57 29.27 8.04
N ARG A 188 -8.69 28.34 7.63
CA ARG A 188 -8.47 27.99 6.21
C ARG A 188 -9.40 26.89 5.68
N GLY A 189 -10.18 26.22 6.53
CA GLY A 189 -11.17 25.23 6.11
C GLY A 189 -10.60 23.95 5.47
N SER A 190 -9.30 23.68 5.64
CA SER A 190 -8.66 22.44 5.18
C SER A 190 -8.53 21.45 6.34
N ALA A 191 -9.12 20.26 6.21
CA ALA A 191 -9.07 19.22 7.23
C ALA A 191 -7.66 18.61 7.41
N ILE A 192 -6.79 18.74 6.42
CA ILE A 192 -5.43 18.20 6.41
C ILE A 192 -4.45 19.35 6.69
N THR A 193 -3.64 19.19 7.72
CA THR A 193 -2.69 20.19 8.24
C THR A 193 -1.23 19.83 7.92
N GLY A 194 -0.96 18.54 7.72
CA GLY A 194 0.30 17.97 7.26
C GLY A 194 0.32 17.63 5.77
N VAL A 195 1.21 16.72 5.37
CA VAL A 195 1.28 16.16 4.01
C VAL A 195 0.21 15.07 3.85
N ALA A 196 -0.60 15.12 2.80
CA ALA A 196 -1.62 14.09 2.57
C ALA A 196 -0.96 12.75 2.24
N THR A 197 -1.46 11.66 2.82
CA THR A 197 -0.97 10.30 2.55
C THR A 197 -1.59 9.70 1.30
N GLY A 198 -2.70 10.28 0.81
CA GLY A 198 -3.51 9.73 -0.28
C GLY A 198 -4.56 8.72 0.19
N PHE A 199 -4.55 8.36 1.47
CA PHE A 199 -5.57 7.54 2.12
C PHE A 199 -6.46 8.44 2.97
N SER A 200 -7.66 8.77 2.48
CA SER A 200 -8.59 9.71 3.15
C SER A 200 -8.83 9.37 4.61
N ASP A 201 -9.02 8.08 4.92
CA ASP A 201 -9.33 7.63 6.27
C ASP A 201 -8.13 7.80 7.22
N LEU A 202 -6.91 7.66 6.70
CA LEU A 202 -5.68 7.89 7.48
C LEU A 202 -5.45 9.40 7.65
N ASP A 203 -5.67 10.18 6.59
CA ASP A 203 -5.53 11.64 6.62
C ASP A 203 -6.56 12.29 7.56
N ASP A 204 -7.78 11.76 7.66
CA ASP A 204 -8.79 12.23 8.61
C ASP A 204 -8.38 11.99 10.06
N LEU A 205 -7.66 10.89 10.33
CA LEU A 205 -7.19 10.54 11.67
C LEU A 205 -5.91 11.29 12.07
N THR A 206 -4.99 11.49 11.13
CA THR A 206 -3.68 12.10 11.42
C THR A 206 -3.60 13.57 11.04
N ALA A 207 -4.60 14.10 10.33
CA ALA A 207 -4.55 15.36 9.61
C ALA A 207 -3.35 15.43 8.63
N GLY A 208 -2.98 14.30 8.04
CA GLY A 208 -1.76 14.13 7.22
C GLY A 208 -0.48 13.90 8.03
N LEU A 209 0.66 13.74 7.34
CA LEU A 209 1.98 13.55 7.93
C LEU A 209 2.57 14.90 8.35
N GLN A 210 2.75 15.11 9.65
CA GLN A 210 3.20 16.39 10.19
C GLN A 210 4.71 16.59 10.03
N PRO A 211 5.17 17.84 9.79
CA PRO A 211 6.60 18.18 9.83
C PRO A 211 7.23 17.78 11.17
N SER A 212 8.50 17.40 11.14
CA SER A 212 9.30 17.02 12.33
C SER A 212 8.86 15.74 13.05
N ASN A 213 7.82 15.04 12.59
CA ASN A 213 7.46 13.73 13.12
C ASN A 213 8.30 12.61 12.47
N LEU A 214 8.90 11.76 13.30
CA LEU A 214 9.37 10.44 12.86
C LEU A 214 8.19 9.47 12.90
N ILE A 215 7.66 9.12 11.72
CA ILE A 215 6.51 8.22 11.60
C ILE A 215 7.03 6.81 11.32
N ILE A 216 6.97 5.95 12.33
CA ILE A 216 7.42 4.56 12.24
C ILE A 216 6.22 3.67 11.89
N VAL A 217 6.20 3.14 10.67
CA VAL A 217 5.22 2.14 10.24
C VAL A 217 5.82 0.76 10.46
N ALA A 218 5.51 0.16 11.60
CA ALA A 218 5.93 -1.20 11.92
C ALA A 218 4.94 -2.21 11.32
N ALA A 219 5.39 -2.97 10.33
CA ALA A 219 4.70 -4.13 9.80
C ALA A 219 5.70 -5.27 9.65
N ARG A 220 5.29 -6.52 9.87
CA ARG A 220 6.20 -7.65 9.59
C ARG A 220 6.41 -7.73 8.06
N PRO A 221 7.63 -7.99 7.56
CA PRO A 221 7.86 -8.29 6.14
C PRO A 221 7.02 -9.49 5.70
N SER A 222 6.58 -9.53 4.44
CA SER A 222 5.79 -10.64 3.89
C SER A 222 4.46 -10.92 4.60
N MET A 223 3.86 -9.91 5.25
CA MET A 223 2.55 -10.04 5.89
C MET A 223 1.43 -10.21 4.85
N GLY A 224 1.29 -11.46 4.42
CA GLY A 224 0.00 -12.10 4.40
C GLY A 224 -0.96 -11.51 3.40
N LYS A 225 -0.74 -11.55 2.09
CA LYS A 225 -1.79 -11.17 1.12
C LYS A 225 -1.88 -12.17 -0.01
N ALA A 226 -1.46 -13.38 0.28
CA ALA A 226 -1.24 -14.40 -0.71
C ALA A 226 -2.47 -15.30 -0.81
N LEU A 227 -2.79 -15.69 -2.04
CA LEU A 227 -3.79 -16.71 -2.34
C LEU A 227 -3.08 -18.00 -2.73
N ALA A 228 -3.73 -19.14 -2.52
CA ALA A 228 -3.21 -20.42 -2.97
C ALA A 228 -2.95 -20.41 -4.48
N LEU A 229 -1.87 -21.06 -4.92
CA LEU A 229 -1.43 -21.00 -6.32
C LEU A 229 -2.48 -21.51 -7.32
N ASP A 230 -3.38 -22.40 -6.90
CA ASP A 230 -4.46 -22.95 -7.73
C ASP A 230 -5.70 -22.05 -7.79
N THR A 231 -5.70 -20.92 -7.06
CA THR A 231 -6.82 -19.96 -7.07
C THR A 231 -7.07 -19.46 -8.49
N PRO A 232 -8.28 -19.66 -9.06
CA PRO A 232 -8.59 -19.19 -10.40
C PRO A 232 -8.63 -17.67 -10.46
N ILE A 233 -7.98 -17.09 -11.47
CA ILE A 233 -7.98 -15.65 -11.74
C ILE A 233 -8.53 -15.41 -13.14
N ALA A 234 -9.48 -14.47 -13.25
CA ALA A 234 -10.13 -14.15 -14.51
C ALA A 234 -9.24 -13.22 -15.35
N THR A 235 -9.12 -13.53 -16.65
CA THR A 235 -8.40 -12.72 -17.64
C THR A 235 -9.31 -12.40 -18.82
N PRO A 236 -8.97 -11.38 -19.65
CA PRO A 236 -9.72 -11.07 -20.87
C PRO A 236 -9.82 -12.24 -21.86
N THR A 237 -8.89 -13.19 -21.80
CA THR A 237 -8.82 -14.35 -22.70
C THR A 237 -9.40 -15.64 -22.09
N GLY A 238 -9.70 -15.66 -20.79
CA GLY A 238 -10.27 -16.81 -20.11
C GLY A 238 -9.95 -16.86 -18.62
N TRP A 239 -9.37 -17.98 -18.20
CA TRP A 239 -8.96 -18.24 -16.82
C TRP A 239 -7.49 -18.60 -16.80
N THR A 240 -6.79 -18.08 -15.79
CA THR A 240 -5.47 -18.55 -15.37
C THR A 240 -5.54 -18.93 -13.89
N THR A 241 -4.41 -19.29 -13.30
CA THR A 241 -4.29 -19.56 -11.86
C THR A 241 -3.34 -18.56 -11.21
N MET A 242 -3.49 -18.37 -9.89
CA MET A 242 -2.61 -17.50 -9.12
C MET A 242 -1.13 -17.90 -9.24
N GLY A 243 -0.80 -19.16 -9.54
CA GLY A 243 0.57 -19.63 -9.75
C GLY A 243 1.12 -19.38 -11.16
N GLU A 244 0.26 -19.31 -12.18
CA GLU A 244 0.66 -19.13 -13.59
C GLU A 244 0.75 -17.66 -14.01
N ILE A 245 0.21 -16.73 -13.22
CA ILE A 245 0.28 -15.29 -13.52
C ILE A 245 1.73 -14.79 -13.58
N GLU A 246 2.03 -13.95 -14.57
CA GLU A 246 3.30 -13.26 -14.70
C GLU A 246 3.13 -11.73 -14.70
N VAL A 247 4.22 -11.00 -14.45
CA VAL A 247 4.22 -9.54 -14.57
C VAL A 247 3.93 -9.16 -16.02
N GLY A 248 2.97 -8.28 -16.22
CA GLY A 248 2.48 -7.83 -17.51
C GLY A 248 1.18 -8.51 -17.98
N ASP A 249 0.74 -9.59 -17.32
CA ASP A 249 -0.54 -10.23 -17.60
C ASP A 249 -1.71 -9.28 -17.30
N GLU A 250 -2.84 -9.52 -17.97
CA GLU A 250 -4.06 -8.72 -17.84
C GLU A 250 -5.11 -9.47 -17.01
N VAL A 251 -5.60 -8.81 -15.96
CA VAL A 251 -6.64 -9.29 -15.04
C VAL A 251 -7.72 -8.23 -14.87
N PHE A 252 -8.72 -8.47 -14.01
CA PHE A 252 -9.82 -7.53 -13.76
C PHE A 252 -9.74 -6.90 -12.37
N ASP A 253 -10.05 -5.60 -12.30
CA ASP A 253 -10.29 -4.87 -11.05
C ASP A 253 -11.72 -5.07 -10.50
N ASP A 254 -12.01 -4.51 -9.32
CA ASP A 254 -13.35 -4.52 -8.69
C ASP A 254 -14.44 -3.86 -9.54
N ARG A 255 -14.06 -2.96 -10.45
CA ARG A 255 -14.97 -2.30 -11.41
C ARG A 255 -15.15 -3.10 -12.70
N GLY A 256 -14.56 -4.29 -12.78
CA GLY A 256 -14.60 -5.14 -13.96
C GLY A 256 -13.73 -4.66 -15.12
N ARG A 257 -12.89 -3.63 -14.94
CA ARG A 257 -12.00 -3.11 -15.97
C ARG A 257 -10.73 -3.94 -16.04
N VAL A 258 -10.14 -3.99 -17.23
CA VAL A 258 -8.87 -4.67 -17.44
C VAL A 258 -7.74 -3.84 -16.83
N CYS A 259 -6.93 -4.47 -15.98
CA CYS A 259 -5.72 -3.90 -15.40
C CYS A 259 -4.54 -4.86 -15.56
N ARG A 260 -3.31 -4.33 -15.47
CA ARG A 260 -2.09 -5.13 -15.62
C ARG A 260 -1.55 -5.58 -14.29
N VAL A 261 -0.96 -6.77 -14.28
CA VAL A 261 -0.19 -7.29 -13.15
C VAL A 261 1.17 -6.61 -13.16
N ASP A 262 1.43 -5.80 -12.14
CA ASP A 262 2.65 -5.02 -12.00
C ASP A 262 3.75 -5.78 -11.27
N HIS A 263 3.36 -6.66 -10.35
CA HIS A 263 4.30 -7.42 -9.54
C HIS A 263 3.73 -8.79 -9.20
N VAL A 264 4.64 -9.76 -9.14
CA VAL A 264 4.37 -11.12 -8.69
C VAL A 264 5.42 -11.46 -7.65
N SER A 265 4.96 -11.81 -6.45
CA SER A 265 5.87 -12.18 -5.36
C SER A 265 6.45 -13.59 -5.54
N PRO A 266 7.53 -13.96 -4.81
CA PRO A 266 7.94 -15.35 -4.67
C PRO A 266 6.80 -16.21 -4.08
N VAL A 267 6.88 -17.52 -4.28
CA VAL A 267 5.95 -18.47 -3.64
C VAL A 267 6.33 -18.62 -2.17
N TYR A 268 5.36 -18.40 -1.28
CA TYR A 268 5.49 -18.64 0.15
C TYR A 268 4.96 -20.03 0.50
N THR A 269 5.65 -20.76 1.37
CA THR A 269 5.32 -22.16 1.71
C THR A 269 5.02 -22.42 3.18
N ASP A 270 5.32 -21.47 4.06
CA ASP A 270 5.17 -21.59 5.51
C ASP A 270 4.23 -20.50 6.08
N HIS A 271 3.13 -20.22 5.39
CA HIS A 271 2.11 -19.27 5.85
C HIS A 271 0.93 -20.00 6.51
N ASP A 272 0.38 -19.42 7.58
CA ASP A 272 -0.90 -19.86 8.14
C ASP A 272 -2.00 -19.63 7.09
N CYS A 273 -2.60 -20.71 6.62
CA CYS A 273 -3.60 -20.67 5.55
C CYS A 273 -5.00 -20.93 6.09
N TYR A 274 -5.98 -20.30 5.46
CA TYR A 274 -7.38 -20.39 5.82
C TYR A 274 -8.23 -20.60 4.57
N GLU A 275 -9.22 -21.46 4.70
CA GLU A 275 -10.28 -21.67 3.72
C GLU A 275 -11.44 -20.71 4.00
N VAL A 276 -11.65 -19.75 3.10
CA VAL A 276 -12.76 -18.79 3.16
C VAL A 276 -13.88 -19.29 2.25
N THR A 277 -15.03 -19.64 2.83
CA THR A 277 -16.21 -20.11 2.10
C THR A 277 -17.27 -19.01 2.04
N PHE A 278 -17.78 -18.75 0.83
CA PHE A 278 -18.83 -17.77 0.56
C PHE A 278 -20.21 -18.44 0.43
N ASP A 279 -21.26 -17.65 0.53
CA ASP A 279 -22.67 -18.06 0.47
C ASP A 279 -23.10 -18.68 -0.87
N ASP A 280 -22.35 -18.43 -1.94
CA ASP A 280 -22.51 -19.07 -3.23
C ASP A 280 -21.80 -20.44 -3.35
N GLY A 281 -21.12 -20.87 -2.28
CA GLY A 281 -20.31 -22.09 -2.24
C GLY A 281 -18.91 -21.94 -2.83
N THR A 282 -18.49 -20.72 -3.20
CA THR A 282 -17.10 -20.46 -3.61
C THR A 282 -16.19 -20.60 -2.41
N VAL A 283 -15.02 -21.19 -2.66
CA VAL A 283 -13.98 -21.39 -1.67
C VAL A 283 -12.70 -20.77 -2.19
N ILE A 284 -12.07 -19.92 -1.39
CA ILE A 284 -10.77 -19.31 -1.68
C ILE A 284 -9.85 -19.61 -0.49
N VAL A 285 -8.69 -20.18 -0.77
CA VAL A 285 -7.64 -20.39 0.24
C VAL A 285 -6.70 -19.21 0.21
N ALA A 286 -6.59 -18.54 1.35
CA ALA A 286 -5.79 -17.34 1.53
C ALA A 286 -4.92 -17.47 2.79
N ASP A 287 -3.79 -16.78 2.82
CA ASP A 287 -3.01 -16.67 4.04
C ASP A 287 -3.68 -15.76 5.08
N GLY A 288 -3.22 -15.87 6.33
CA GLY A 288 -3.84 -15.21 7.47
C GLY A 288 -3.88 -13.69 7.38
N GLY A 289 -2.91 -13.04 6.73
CA GLY A 289 -2.96 -11.59 6.58
C GLY A 289 -3.90 -11.11 5.47
N HIS A 290 -4.40 -12.01 4.60
CA HIS A 290 -4.99 -11.58 3.34
C HIS A 290 -6.20 -10.69 3.58
N GLY A 291 -6.18 -9.51 2.98
CA GLY A 291 -7.17 -8.47 3.23
C GLY A 291 -8.41 -8.64 2.37
N TRP A 292 -9.58 -8.63 3.00
CA TRP A 292 -10.87 -8.65 2.34
C TRP A 292 -11.54 -7.29 2.50
N PRO A 293 -11.97 -6.63 1.41
CA PRO A 293 -12.88 -5.49 1.54
C PRO A 293 -14.20 -6.01 2.10
N VAL A 294 -14.64 -5.46 3.23
CA VAL A 294 -15.87 -5.85 3.91
C VAL A 294 -16.74 -4.64 4.22
N VAL A 295 -18.05 -4.84 4.28
CA VAL A 295 -19.02 -3.85 4.73
C VAL A 295 -19.49 -4.21 6.13
N VAL A 296 -19.22 -3.32 7.09
CA VAL A 296 -19.60 -3.49 8.50
C VAL A 296 -20.48 -2.33 8.93
N GLY A 297 -21.76 -2.60 9.23
CA GLY A 297 -22.69 -1.55 9.65
C GLY A 297 -22.87 -0.45 8.60
N GLY A 298 -22.74 -0.78 7.30
CA GLY A 298 -22.83 0.16 6.19
C GLY A 298 -21.53 0.92 5.88
N LYS A 299 -20.43 0.67 6.61
CA LYS A 299 -19.12 1.28 6.35
C LYS A 299 -18.18 0.27 5.70
N ALA A 300 -17.42 0.72 4.71
CA ALA A 300 -16.33 -0.06 4.13
C ALA A 300 -15.17 -0.19 5.14
N ALA A 301 -14.58 -1.37 5.20
CA ALA A 301 -13.37 -1.66 5.96
C ALA A 301 -12.58 -2.75 5.23
N VAL A 302 -11.31 -2.95 5.60
CA VAL A 302 -10.51 -4.09 5.17
C VAL A 302 -10.19 -4.93 6.39
N VAL A 303 -10.45 -6.24 6.33
CA VAL A 303 -10.21 -7.17 7.44
C VAL A 303 -9.38 -8.34 6.94
N THR A 304 -8.40 -8.78 7.74
CA THR A 304 -7.54 -9.90 7.37
C THR A 304 -8.25 -11.23 7.55
N THR A 305 -7.83 -12.27 6.82
CA THR A 305 -8.41 -13.62 6.96
C THR A 305 -8.30 -14.16 8.39
N ALA A 306 -7.18 -13.93 9.06
CA ALA A 306 -6.96 -14.33 10.44
C ALA A 306 -7.88 -13.55 11.41
N ASP A 307 -8.07 -12.25 11.20
CA ASP A 307 -9.01 -11.45 12.00
C ASP A 307 -10.45 -11.92 11.79
N MET A 308 -10.84 -12.26 10.55
CA MET A 308 -12.14 -12.84 10.25
C MET A 308 -12.35 -14.18 10.98
N ALA A 309 -11.33 -15.03 10.99
CA ALA A 309 -11.33 -16.32 11.69
C ALA A 309 -11.38 -16.18 13.21
N ALA A 310 -10.67 -15.19 13.77
CA ALA A 310 -10.62 -14.93 15.21
C ALA A 310 -11.87 -14.20 15.73
N SER A 311 -12.65 -13.57 14.85
CA SER A 311 -13.80 -12.77 15.27
C SER A 311 -14.91 -13.65 15.88
N ALA A 312 -15.40 -13.27 17.05
CA ALA A 312 -16.56 -13.89 17.70
C ALA A 312 -17.90 -13.56 17.02
N ARG A 313 -17.91 -13.06 15.77
CA ARG A 313 -19.13 -13.03 14.93
C ARG A 313 -19.43 -14.47 14.54
N HIS A 314 -20.12 -15.17 15.45
CA HIS A 314 -20.42 -16.58 15.33
C HIS A 314 -21.14 -16.83 14.00
N PHE A 315 -20.54 -17.65 13.14
CA PHE A 315 -21.24 -18.28 12.02
C PHE A 315 -22.32 -19.18 12.62
N GLY A 316 -23.52 -18.64 12.80
CA GLY A 316 -24.56 -19.28 13.60
C GLY A 316 -24.96 -20.65 13.06
N ALA A 317 -25.00 -21.65 13.93
CA ALA A 317 -25.73 -22.88 13.67
C ALA A 317 -27.23 -22.57 13.58
N LEU A 318 -27.85 -22.91 12.44
CA LEU A 318 -29.30 -22.99 12.18
C LEU A 318 -30.20 -22.25 13.20
N GLY A 319 -30.43 -20.96 13.03
CA GLY A 319 -31.60 -20.31 13.64
C GLY A 319 -31.53 -18.84 14.04
N GLU A 320 -30.36 -18.21 14.18
CA GLU A 320 -30.26 -16.78 14.57
C GLU A 320 -29.42 -15.97 13.57
N SER A 321 -29.96 -14.81 13.18
CA SER A 321 -29.42 -13.92 12.14
C SER A 321 -28.19 -13.17 12.64
N VAL A 322 -27.05 -13.84 12.68
CA VAL A 322 -25.73 -13.20 12.84
C VAL A 322 -25.27 -12.82 11.44
N ARG A 323 -25.29 -11.53 11.10
CA ARG A 323 -24.75 -11.04 9.81
C ARG A 323 -23.24 -11.33 9.79
N GLY A 324 -22.85 -12.36 9.03
CA GLY A 324 -21.45 -12.68 8.73
C GLY A 324 -20.73 -11.53 8.02
N TRP A 325 -19.45 -11.71 7.72
CA TRP A 325 -18.68 -10.74 6.94
C TRP A 325 -19.27 -10.59 5.54
N GLN A 326 -19.49 -9.35 5.09
CA GLN A 326 -20.08 -9.05 3.78
C GLN A 326 -19.02 -8.42 2.90
N VAL A 327 -18.68 -9.07 1.78
CA VAL A 327 -17.70 -8.57 0.80
C VAL A 327 -18.46 -7.92 -0.37
N PRO A 328 -18.14 -6.68 -0.79
CA PRO A 328 -18.76 -6.06 -1.95
C PRO A 328 -18.64 -6.91 -3.22
N LEU A 329 -19.67 -6.90 -4.05
CA LEU A 329 -19.60 -7.52 -5.37
C LEU A 329 -18.84 -6.63 -6.35
N ALA A 330 -18.19 -7.27 -7.32
CA ALA A 330 -17.60 -6.58 -8.45
C ALA A 330 -18.68 -6.05 -9.41
N ASP A 331 -18.36 -4.96 -10.11
CA ASP A 331 -19.16 -4.52 -11.26
C ASP A 331 -19.03 -5.51 -12.43
N ALA A 332 -19.85 -5.33 -13.47
CA ALA A 332 -19.81 -6.21 -14.64
C ALA A 332 -18.50 -6.05 -15.42
N LEU A 333 -17.92 -7.16 -15.90
CA LEU A 333 -16.65 -7.12 -16.64
C LEU A 333 -16.74 -6.26 -17.91
N GLU A 334 -15.88 -5.26 -18.03
CA GLU A 334 -15.81 -4.36 -19.17
C GLU A 334 -14.93 -4.96 -20.26
N LEU A 335 -15.57 -5.46 -21.31
CA LEU A 335 -14.90 -6.05 -22.47
C LEU A 335 -15.45 -5.47 -23.77
N PRO A 336 -14.62 -5.35 -24.82
CA PRO A 336 -15.05 -4.84 -26.11
C PRO A 336 -16.03 -5.79 -26.80
N GLU A 337 -16.71 -5.28 -27.82
CA GLU A 337 -17.54 -6.11 -28.67
C GLU A 337 -16.69 -7.15 -29.41
N ALA A 338 -17.11 -8.41 -29.34
CA ALA A 338 -16.41 -9.52 -29.98
C ALA A 338 -17.06 -9.88 -31.32
N LEU A 339 -16.26 -10.31 -32.29
CA LEU A 339 -16.77 -10.92 -33.51
C LEU A 339 -17.19 -12.36 -33.22
N LEU A 340 -18.50 -12.59 -33.14
CA LEU A 340 -19.07 -13.88 -32.74
C LEU A 340 -19.68 -14.59 -33.96
N PRO A 341 -19.43 -15.90 -34.16
CA PRO A 341 -19.88 -16.63 -35.35
C PRO A 341 -21.39 -16.88 -35.38
N VAL A 342 -22.05 -16.85 -34.21
CA VAL A 342 -23.49 -17.01 -34.03
C VAL A 342 -23.99 -15.87 -33.16
N ASP A 343 -25.16 -15.30 -33.48
CA ASP A 343 -25.81 -14.32 -32.64
C ASP A 343 -25.93 -14.83 -31.18
N PRO A 344 -25.53 -14.04 -30.17
CA PRO A 344 -25.52 -14.50 -28.79
C PRO A 344 -26.88 -14.99 -28.29
N TYR A 345 -27.97 -14.29 -28.62
CA TYR A 345 -29.30 -14.68 -28.17
C TYR A 345 -29.72 -16.01 -28.81
N VAL A 346 -29.47 -16.18 -30.11
CA VAL A 346 -29.77 -17.43 -30.83
C VAL A 346 -28.96 -18.61 -30.26
N LEU A 347 -27.66 -18.41 -29.98
CA LEU A 347 -26.84 -19.42 -29.33
C LEU A 347 -27.38 -19.76 -27.94
N GLY A 348 -27.78 -18.75 -27.16
CA GLY A 348 -28.34 -18.94 -25.83
C GLY A 348 -29.61 -19.76 -25.84
N CYS A 349 -30.52 -19.47 -26.77
CA CYS A 349 -31.73 -20.28 -26.97
C CYS A 349 -31.38 -21.73 -27.27
N TRP A 350 -30.40 -21.96 -28.14
CA TRP A 350 -29.96 -23.32 -28.44
C TRP A 350 -29.39 -24.02 -27.21
N LEU A 351 -28.56 -23.33 -26.42
CA LEU A 351 -27.94 -23.90 -25.23
C LEU A 351 -28.94 -24.24 -24.11
N GLY A 352 -30.02 -23.46 -23.97
CA GLY A 352 -31.06 -23.71 -22.96
C GLY A 352 -32.17 -24.65 -23.42
N GLY A 353 -32.26 -24.97 -24.71
CA GLY A 353 -33.28 -25.86 -25.25
C GLY A 353 -33.03 -27.35 -25.00
N GLU A 354 -34.10 -28.16 -25.03
CA GLU A 354 -33.98 -29.64 -25.05
C GLU A 354 -33.45 -30.12 -26.41
N HIS A 355 -32.34 -30.86 -26.41
CA HIS A 355 -31.71 -31.37 -27.62
C HIS A 355 -32.28 -32.72 -28.06
N THR A 356 -32.64 -32.80 -29.35
CA THR A 356 -33.11 -34.05 -29.99
C THR A 356 -32.04 -34.70 -30.89
N GLY A 357 -30.77 -34.29 -30.76
CA GLY A 357 -29.69 -34.72 -31.67
C GLY A 357 -29.78 -34.15 -33.10
N LYS A 358 -30.81 -33.35 -33.37
CA LYS A 358 -30.96 -32.46 -34.53
C LYS A 358 -30.79 -31.02 -34.06
N ALA A 359 -30.51 -30.10 -34.97
CA ALA A 359 -30.43 -28.68 -34.66
C ALA A 359 -31.82 -28.05 -34.52
N ALA A 360 -32.61 -28.58 -33.60
CA ALA A 360 -34.00 -28.25 -33.36
C ALA A 360 -34.19 -27.87 -31.91
N MET A 361 -35.03 -26.86 -31.67
CA MET A 361 -35.42 -26.42 -30.34
C MET A 361 -36.92 -26.64 -30.14
N ALA A 362 -37.30 -27.23 -29.00
CA ALA A 362 -38.69 -27.46 -28.64
C ALA A 362 -39.32 -26.20 -28.02
N ILE A 363 -39.97 -25.37 -28.83
CA ILE A 363 -40.64 -24.14 -28.38
C ILE A 363 -42.12 -24.42 -28.06
N ALA A 364 -42.59 -23.93 -26.92
CA ALA A 364 -44.02 -23.98 -26.57
C ALA A 364 -44.84 -23.21 -27.60
N LYS A 365 -46.00 -23.76 -28.01
CA LYS A 365 -46.88 -23.15 -29.04
C LYS A 365 -47.13 -21.63 -28.85
N PRO A 366 -47.43 -21.10 -27.65
CA PRO A 366 -47.66 -19.66 -27.48
C PRO A 366 -46.41 -18.80 -27.68
N ASP A 367 -45.20 -19.35 -27.51
CA ASP A 367 -43.96 -18.58 -27.56
C ASP A 367 -43.36 -18.54 -28.99
N ARG A 368 -43.90 -19.32 -29.95
CA ARG A 368 -43.32 -19.50 -31.30
C ARG A 368 -43.16 -18.21 -32.10
N SER A 369 -44.15 -17.31 -32.04
CA SER A 369 -44.09 -16.04 -32.78
C SER A 369 -42.96 -15.16 -32.28
N HIS A 370 -42.74 -15.11 -30.96
CA HIS A 370 -41.66 -14.35 -30.34
C HIS A 370 -40.28 -14.85 -30.79
N PHE A 371 -40.00 -16.15 -30.62
CA PHE A 371 -38.72 -16.71 -31.05
C PHE A 371 -38.52 -16.59 -32.56
N SER A 372 -39.58 -16.73 -33.36
CA SER A 372 -39.48 -16.56 -34.81
C SER A 372 -39.07 -15.15 -35.19
N TRP A 373 -39.61 -14.14 -34.51
CA TRP A 373 -39.26 -12.75 -34.74
C TRP A 373 -37.81 -12.44 -34.30
N GLU A 374 -37.39 -12.90 -33.11
CA GLU A 374 -36.01 -12.73 -32.63
C GLU A 374 -34.99 -13.32 -33.61
N PHE A 375 -35.26 -14.53 -34.12
CA PHE A 375 -34.35 -15.23 -35.03
C PHE A 375 -34.28 -14.54 -36.39
N GLN A 376 -35.42 -14.11 -36.95
CA GLN A 376 -35.46 -13.35 -38.20
C GLN A 376 -34.73 -12.01 -38.08
N ARG A 377 -34.90 -11.31 -36.96
CA ARG A 377 -34.18 -10.06 -36.66
C ARG A 377 -32.67 -10.27 -36.59
N ALA A 378 -32.21 -11.41 -36.08
CA ALA A 378 -30.82 -11.81 -36.06
C ALA A 378 -30.31 -12.38 -37.41
N GLY A 379 -31.14 -12.36 -38.47
CA GLY A 379 -30.76 -12.82 -39.81
C GLY A 379 -30.93 -14.32 -40.06
N TYR A 380 -31.53 -15.06 -39.13
CA TYR A 380 -31.77 -16.50 -39.25
C TYR A 380 -33.15 -16.77 -39.87
N ARG A 381 -33.17 -17.58 -40.93
CA ARG A 381 -34.44 -18.09 -41.46
C ARG A 381 -34.93 -19.22 -40.56
N VAL A 382 -36.14 -19.05 -40.04
CA VAL A 382 -36.88 -20.11 -39.36
C VAL A 382 -37.53 -21.00 -40.41
N GLU A 383 -36.69 -21.70 -41.17
CA GLU A 383 -37.10 -22.89 -41.88
C GLU A 383 -36.86 -24.08 -40.93
N ASN A 384 -37.55 -25.19 -41.13
CA ASN A 384 -37.35 -26.41 -40.33
C ASN A 384 -35.85 -26.69 -40.03
N PRO A 385 -35.55 -27.33 -38.90
CA PRO A 385 -34.63 -26.90 -37.84
C PRO A 385 -33.31 -26.22 -38.28
N VAL A 386 -33.06 -25.01 -37.75
CA VAL A 386 -31.84 -24.20 -37.94
C VAL A 386 -30.57 -24.99 -37.57
N ALA A 387 -29.76 -25.33 -38.57
CA ALA A 387 -28.50 -26.06 -38.41
C ALA A 387 -27.48 -25.30 -37.53
N LEU A 388 -27.29 -25.79 -36.31
CA LEU A 388 -26.20 -25.47 -35.39
C LEU A 388 -25.29 -26.69 -35.27
N PRO A 389 -23.97 -26.51 -35.03
CA PRO A 389 -22.97 -27.54 -35.20
C PRO A 389 -23.26 -28.82 -34.37
N ARG A 390 -23.10 -29.97 -35.04
CA ARG A 390 -23.31 -31.32 -34.48
C ARG A 390 -22.24 -31.68 -33.44
N LYS A 391 -22.68 -32.25 -32.31
CA LYS A 391 -21.88 -33.15 -31.44
C LYS A 391 -20.56 -32.60 -30.87
N ALA A 392 -20.33 -31.29 -30.81
CA ALA A 392 -19.32 -30.76 -29.89
C ALA A 392 -19.85 -30.86 -28.46
N ARG A 393 -18.97 -31.08 -27.46
CA ARG A 393 -19.34 -30.96 -26.04
C ARG A 393 -20.10 -29.64 -25.90
N GLN A 394 -21.37 -29.70 -25.54
CA GLN A 394 -22.22 -28.53 -25.45
C GLN A 394 -21.67 -27.67 -24.31
N ARG A 395 -20.99 -26.60 -24.69
CA ARG A 395 -20.23 -25.67 -23.84
C ARG A 395 -20.41 -24.27 -24.41
N ILE A 396 -20.39 -23.27 -23.56
CA ILE A 396 -20.36 -21.87 -23.96
C ILE A 396 -18.95 -21.56 -24.46
N PRO A 397 -18.77 -21.16 -25.73
CA PRO A 397 -17.42 -20.88 -26.24
C PRO A 397 -16.81 -19.66 -25.52
N ALA A 398 -15.51 -19.73 -25.22
CA ALA A 398 -14.80 -18.68 -24.46
C ALA A 398 -14.99 -17.25 -25.02
N PRO A 399 -15.00 -16.99 -26.36
CA PRO A 399 -15.28 -15.66 -26.88
C PRO A 399 -16.62 -15.07 -26.44
N TYR A 400 -17.63 -15.90 -26.16
CA TYR A 400 -18.92 -15.44 -25.65
C TYR A 400 -18.88 -15.11 -24.16
N LEU A 401 -18.10 -15.83 -23.35
CA LEU A 401 -17.89 -15.54 -21.93
C LEU A 401 -17.01 -14.28 -21.71
N ARG A 402 -16.31 -13.83 -22.75
CA ARG A 402 -15.44 -12.65 -22.78
C ARG A 402 -15.88 -11.60 -23.82
N ALA A 403 -17.12 -11.67 -24.28
CA ALA A 403 -17.72 -10.68 -25.17
C ALA A 403 -18.14 -9.42 -24.40
N SER A 404 -18.58 -8.39 -25.10
CA SER A 404 -19.15 -7.19 -24.46
C SER A 404 -20.34 -7.50 -23.56
N PHE A 405 -20.60 -6.62 -22.59
CA PHE A 405 -21.76 -6.71 -21.70
C PHE A 405 -23.07 -7.02 -22.46
N LYS A 406 -23.34 -6.30 -23.55
CA LYS A 406 -24.55 -6.47 -24.37
C LYS A 406 -24.63 -7.87 -24.98
N GLN A 407 -23.52 -8.40 -25.49
CA GLN A 407 -23.47 -9.73 -26.08
C GLN A 407 -23.60 -10.83 -25.01
N ARG A 408 -22.98 -10.66 -23.85
CA ARG A 408 -23.11 -11.58 -22.70
C ARG A 408 -24.54 -11.60 -22.15
N LEU A 409 -25.17 -10.43 -22.01
CA LEU A 409 -26.58 -10.32 -21.61
C LEU A 409 -27.51 -10.95 -22.65
N ALA A 410 -27.28 -10.73 -23.95
CA ALA A 410 -28.05 -11.34 -25.02
C ALA A 410 -27.96 -12.88 -24.99
N LEU A 411 -26.76 -13.43 -24.77
CA LEU A 411 -26.57 -14.86 -24.56
C LEU A 411 -27.38 -15.38 -23.37
N LEU A 412 -27.27 -14.72 -22.22
CA LEU A 412 -28.01 -15.08 -21.02
C LEU A 412 -29.52 -15.02 -21.26
N GLN A 413 -30.02 -13.98 -21.93
CA GLN A 413 -31.44 -13.83 -22.27
C GLN A 413 -31.96 -15.02 -23.10
N GLY A 414 -31.19 -15.50 -24.07
CA GLY A 414 -31.57 -16.67 -24.85
C GLY A 414 -31.68 -17.95 -24.01
N ILE A 415 -30.72 -18.14 -23.09
CA ILE A 415 -30.73 -19.26 -22.14
C ILE A 415 -31.93 -19.15 -21.19
N MET A 416 -32.22 -17.94 -20.69
CA MET A 416 -33.30 -17.68 -19.75
C MET A 416 -34.69 -17.80 -20.38
N ASP A 417 -34.87 -17.36 -21.62
CA ASP A 417 -36.15 -17.50 -22.31
C ASP A 417 -36.51 -18.97 -22.57
N THR A 418 -35.51 -19.84 -22.67
CA THR A 418 -35.71 -21.28 -22.91
C THR A 418 -35.76 -22.10 -21.61
N ALA A 419 -34.83 -21.88 -20.68
CA ALA A 419 -34.64 -22.70 -19.49
C ALA A 419 -34.81 -21.95 -18.14
N GLY A 420 -34.96 -20.62 -18.17
CA GLY A 420 -35.12 -19.79 -16.99
C GLY A 420 -36.57 -19.63 -16.53
N GLN A 421 -36.75 -19.33 -15.24
CA GLN A 421 -38.05 -18.98 -14.66
C GLN A 421 -37.91 -17.93 -13.55
N VAL A 422 -38.97 -17.15 -13.32
CA VAL A 422 -39.09 -16.28 -12.14
C VAL A 422 -39.57 -17.14 -10.99
N ARG A 423 -38.87 -17.09 -9.84
CA ARG A 423 -39.30 -17.79 -8.63
C ARG A 423 -40.51 -17.09 -8.02
N HIS A 424 -41.33 -17.85 -7.32
CA HIS A 424 -42.45 -17.31 -6.55
C HIS A 424 -41.96 -16.75 -5.21
N THR A 425 -41.06 -15.78 -5.26
CA THR A 425 -40.47 -15.11 -4.10
C THR A 425 -40.64 -13.59 -4.22
N PRO A 426 -40.84 -12.86 -3.10
CA PRO A 426 -41.07 -11.42 -3.14
C PRO A 426 -39.87 -10.62 -3.65
N ASP A 427 -38.67 -11.17 -3.56
CA ASP A 427 -37.40 -10.57 -3.97
C ASP A 427 -37.15 -10.54 -5.48
N GLY A 428 -38.08 -11.07 -6.29
CA GLY A 428 -37.90 -11.12 -7.75
C GLY A 428 -36.80 -12.07 -8.22
N ALA A 429 -36.37 -13.03 -7.38
CA ALA A 429 -35.33 -13.98 -7.75
C ALA A 429 -35.70 -14.78 -9.00
N VAL A 430 -34.72 -15.00 -9.87
CA VAL A 430 -34.82 -15.88 -11.03
C VAL A 430 -34.05 -17.17 -10.80
N GLU A 431 -34.40 -18.17 -11.58
CA GLU A 431 -33.76 -19.47 -11.54
C GLU A 431 -33.52 -20.00 -12.94
N LEU A 432 -32.35 -20.59 -13.14
CA LEU A 432 -31.99 -21.32 -14.34
C LEU A 432 -31.83 -22.81 -14.00
N CYS A 433 -32.40 -23.69 -14.81
CA CYS A 433 -32.23 -25.13 -14.68
C CYS A 433 -31.84 -25.75 -16.03
N LEU A 434 -30.67 -26.38 -16.10
CA LEU A 434 -30.14 -26.99 -17.32
C LEU A 434 -29.81 -28.46 -17.09
N LEU A 435 -29.96 -29.30 -18.12
CA LEU A 435 -29.63 -30.72 -18.04
C LEU A 435 -28.12 -30.98 -18.11
N ASN A 436 -27.36 -30.07 -18.73
CA ASN A 436 -25.91 -30.20 -18.86
C ASN A 436 -25.20 -29.43 -17.73
N ARG A 437 -24.43 -30.16 -16.90
CA ARG A 437 -23.66 -29.61 -15.78
C ARG A 437 -22.67 -28.53 -16.20
N ASP A 438 -21.96 -28.75 -17.31
CA ASP A 438 -20.91 -27.83 -17.75
C ASP A 438 -21.52 -26.50 -18.19
N VAL A 439 -22.59 -26.56 -18.99
CA VAL A 439 -23.31 -25.35 -19.44
C VAL A 439 -23.93 -24.62 -18.25
N ALA A 440 -24.43 -25.35 -17.24
CA ALA A 440 -24.93 -24.72 -16.02
C ALA A 440 -23.83 -23.97 -15.26
N GLY A 441 -22.62 -24.53 -15.18
CA GLY A 441 -21.46 -23.85 -14.58
C GLY A 441 -21.00 -22.63 -15.39
N GLU A 442 -20.96 -22.72 -16.70
CA GLU A 442 -20.58 -21.62 -17.59
C GLU A 442 -21.65 -20.52 -17.65
N ALA A 443 -22.93 -20.88 -17.60
CA ALA A 443 -24.02 -19.91 -17.47
C ALA A 443 -23.96 -19.20 -16.11
N ARG A 444 -23.52 -19.89 -15.05
CA ARG A 444 -23.26 -19.27 -13.76
C ARG A 444 -22.10 -18.27 -13.84
N GLU A 445 -20.99 -18.64 -14.48
CA GLU A 445 -19.87 -17.72 -14.76
C GLU A 445 -20.35 -16.50 -15.56
N LEU A 446 -21.20 -16.71 -16.56
CA LEU A 446 -21.78 -15.62 -17.35
C LEU A 446 -22.56 -14.64 -16.46
N VAL A 447 -23.34 -15.14 -15.50
CA VAL A 447 -24.06 -14.32 -14.52
C VAL A 447 -23.08 -13.56 -13.61
N CYS A 448 -22.01 -14.21 -13.13
CA CYS A 448 -20.93 -13.53 -12.39
C CYS A 448 -20.29 -12.40 -13.20
N SER A 449 -19.98 -12.65 -14.48
CA SER A 449 -19.38 -11.66 -15.37
C SER A 449 -20.27 -10.44 -15.65
N LEU A 450 -21.57 -10.53 -15.37
CA LEU A 450 -22.54 -9.44 -15.47
C LEU A 450 -22.69 -8.69 -14.12
N GLY A 451 -21.80 -8.93 -13.16
CA GLY A 451 -21.78 -8.26 -11.85
C GLY A 451 -22.85 -8.78 -10.90
N ARG A 452 -23.23 -10.07 -11.00
CA ARG A 452 -24.24 -10.70 -10.15
C ARG A 452 -23.64 -11.85 -9.36
N HIS A 453 -24.26 -12.19 -8.23
CA HIS A 453 -23.78 -13.25 -7.34
C HIS A 453 -24.77 -14.42 -7.29
N PRO A 454 -24.69 -15.37 -8.23
CA PRO A 454 -25.58 -16.52 -8.25
C PRO A 454 -25.18 -17.56 -7.21
N GLY A 455 -26.19 -18.18 -6.58
CA GLY A 455 -25.97 -19.28 -5.66
C GLY A 455 -25.28 -20.51 -6.31
N PRO A 456 -24.94 -21.53 -5.50
CA PRO A 456 -24.26 -22.71 -6.01
C PRO A 456 -25.15 -23.49 -6.99
N VAL A 457 -24.52 -24.12 -7.98
CA VAL A 457 -25.21 -25.07 -8.87
C VAL A 457 -25.58 -26.32 -8.09
N ARG A 458 -26.87 -26.54 -7.87
CA ARG A 458 -27.42 -27.71 -7.17
C ARG A 458 -27.99 -28.71 -8.16
N THR A 459 -27.82 -30.00 -7.86
CA THR A 459 -28.45 -31.08 -8.65
C THR A 459 -29.93 -31.20 -8.25
N CYS A 460 -30.80 -31.36 -9.23
CA CYS A 460 -32.23 -31.56 -9.01
C CYS A 460 -32.78 -32.64 -9.96
N THR A 461 -34.02 -33.07 -9.71
CA THR A 461 -34.77 -33.93 -10.63
C THR A 461 -35.71 -33.07 -11.44
N VAL A 462 -35.64 -33.18 -12.76
CA VAL A 462 -36.45 -32.41 -13.72
C VAL A 462 -37.40 -33.37 -14.42
N ALA A 463 -38.69 -33.03 -14.46
CA ALA A 463 -39.65 -33.77 -15.28
C ALA A 463 -39.44 -33.44 -16.75
N LEU A 464 -39.29 -34.47 -17.58
CA LEU A 464 -39.22 -34.33 -19.04
C LEU A 464 -40.64 -34.25 -19.62
N LYS A 465 -40.76 -33.79 -20.87
CA LYS A 465 -42.03 -33.91 -21.61
C LYS A 465 -42.36 -35.39 -21.90
N GLY A 466 -43.11 -36.02 -20.99
CA GLY A 466 -43.49 -37.45 -21.00
C GLY A 466 -43.41 -38.06 -19.59
N ASP A 467 -43.49 -39.38 -19.46
CA ASP A 467 -43.39 -40.08 -18.15
C ASP A 467 -41.93 -40.27 -17.66
N GLY A 468 -41.05 -39.33 -17.97
CA GLY A 468 -39.61 -39.43 -17.70
C GLY A 468 -39.10 -38.35 -16.75
N THR A 469 -38.05 -38.68 -15.99
CA THR A 469 -37.28 -37.70 -15.21
C THR A 469 -35.82 -37.68 -15.66
N ALA A 470 -35.19 -36.52 -15.54
CA ALA A 470 -33.77 -36.33 -15.80
C ALA A 470 -33.10 -35.64 -14.63
N ARG A 471 -31.78 -35.81 -14.54
CA ARG A 471 -30.95 -35.03 -13.63
C ARG A 471 -30.72 -33.65 -14.23
N GLY A 472 -31.12 -32.61 -13.50
CA GLY A 472 -30.88 -31.21 -13.85
C GLY A 472 -29.92 -30.54 -12.88
N HIS A 473 -29.45 -29.36 -13.28
CA HIS A 473 -28.52 -28.51 -12.57
C HIS A 473 -29.12 -27.11 -12.49
N ARG A 474 -29.46 -26.66 -11.28
CA ARG A 474 -30.15 -25.39 -11.04
C ARG A 474 -29.37 -24.45 -10.15
N PHE A 475 -29.51 -23.15 -10.39
CA PHE A 475 -29.04 -22.09 -9.50
C PHE A 475 -29.96 -20.87 -9.64
N SER A 476 -29.94 -19.98 -8.65
CA SER A 476 -30.80 -18.81 -8.57
C SER A 476 -30.02 -17.56 -8.16
N TRP A 477 -30.53 -16.40 -8.57
CA TRP A 477 -30.01 -15.08 -8.20
C TRP A 477 -31.11 -14.03 -8.38
N THR A 478 -30.90 -12.82 -7.88
CA THR A 478 -31.78 -11.69 -8.18
C THR A 478 -31.17 -10.84 -9.30
N PRO A 479 -31.87 -10.64 -10.43
CA PRO A 479 -31.34 -9.87 -11.54
C PRO A 479 -31.53 -8.36 -11.32
N LEU A 480 -30.56 -7.55 -11.76
CA LEU A 480 -30.74 -6.10 -11.98
C LEU A 480 -31.06 -5.78 -13.45
N ASP A 481 -30.61 -6.63 -14.36
CA ASP A 481 -30.77 -6.46 -15.80
C ASP A 481 -32.01 -7.21 -16.32
N PRO A 482 -32.59 -6.81 -17.45
CA PRO A 482 -33.71 -7.53 -18.07
C PRO A 482 -33.23 -8.88 -18.63
N VAL A 483 -33.26 -9.92 -17.81
CA VAL A 483 -32.78 -11.27 -18.19
C VAL A 483 -33.73 -12.07 -19.07
N PHE A 484 -34.91 -11.54 -19.41
CA PHE A 484 -35.86 -12.17 -20.34
C PHE A 484 -36.18 -11.22 -21.51
N ARG A 485 -36.24 -11.74 -22.74
CA ARG A 485 -36.88 -11.04 -23.87
C ARG A 485 -38.31 -11.52 -24.09
N LEU A 486 -38.63 -12.74 -23.65
CA LEU A 486 -39.95 -13.32 -23.80
C LEU A 486 -40.99 -12.56 -22.94
N PRO A 487 -42.01 -11.91 -23.54
CA PRO A 487 -42.89 -10.97 -22.83
C PRO A 487 -43.52 -11.55 -21.57
N ARG A 488 -44.11 -12.75 -21.64
CA ARG A 488 -44.76 -13.38 -20.47
C ARG A 488 -43.82 -13.60 -19.28
N LYS A 489 -42.52 -13.78 -19.50
CA LYS A 489 -41.52 -13.96 -18.44
C LYS A 489 -41.01 -12.61 -17.95
N ALA A 490 -40.79 -11.67 -18.87
CA ALA A 490 -40.45 -10.29 -18.54
C ALA A 490 -41.54 -9.62 -17.70
N ASP A 491 -42.81 -9.73 -18.10
CA ASP A 491 -43.96 -9.21 -17.37
C ASP A 491 -44.07 -9.84 -15.98
N ARG A 492 -43.83 -11.15 -15.88
CA ARG A 492 -43.84 -11.86 -14.58
C ARG A 492 -42.72 -11.36 -13.66
N LEU A 493 -41.53 -11.12 -14.20
CA LEU A 493 -40.41 -10.56 -13.42
C LEU A 493 -40.75 -9.15 -12.96
N ALA A 494 -41.27 -8.30 -13.86
CA ALA A 494 -41.70 -6.94 -13.54
C ALA A 494 -42.78 -6.92 -12.44
N MET A 495 -43.77 -7.82 -12.51
CA MET A 495 -44.79 -7.96 -11.47
C MET A 495 -44.21 -8.42 -10.12
N ALA A 496 -43.24 -9.34 -10.13
CA ALA A 496 -42.59 -9.80 -8.91
C ALA A 496 -41.76 -8.67 -8.26
N MET A 497 -41.02 -7.90 -9.05
CA MET A 497 -40.20 -6.79 -8.57
C MET A 497 -41.04 -5.59 -8.09
N ALA A 498 -42.20 -5.34 -8.70
CA ALA A 498 -43.10 -4.25 -8.30
C ALA A 498 -43.79 -4.48 -6.94
N GLY A 499 -43.80 -5.72 -6.43
CA GLY A 499 -44.40 -6.09 -5.15
C GLY A 499 -43.46 -6.08 -3.95
N SER A 500 -42.18 -5.68 -4.12
CA SER A 500 -41.16 -5.67 -3.06
C SER A 500 -40.91 -4.27 -2.51
N ASP A 501 -41.06 -4.09 -1.19
CA ASP A 501 -40.63 -2.88 -0.47
C ASP A 501 -39.12 -2.89 -0.12
N SER A 502 -38.43 -4.02 -0.32
CA SER A 502 -36.99 -4.16 -0.04
C SER A 502 -36.15 -3.81 -1.27
N PRO A 503 -34.96 -3.21 -1.10
CA PRO A 503 -34.03 -2.99 -2.21
C PRO A 503 -33.75 -4.33 -2.90
N PRO A 504 -33.85 -4.39 -4.24
CA PRO A 504 -34.01 -5.64 -4.95
C PRO A 504 -32.78 -6.55 -4.88
N VAL A 505 -31.57 -6.03 -4.65
CA VAL A 505 -30.34 -6.80 -4.86
C VAL A 505 -29.32 -6.60 -3.74
N SER A 506 -28.72 -7.70 -3.30
CA SER A 506 -27.55 -7.68 -2.42
C SER A 506 -26.35 -7.21 -3.22
N GLU A 507 -25.78 -6.06 -2.86
CA GLU A 507 -24.52 -5.53 -3.40
C GLU A 507 -23.30 -6.21 -2.76
N THR A 508 -23.53 -7.22 -1.92
CA THR A 508 -22.49 -7.96 -1.19
C THR A 508 -22.73 -9.46 -1.28
N CYS A 509 -21.65 -10.22 -1.20
CA CYS A 509 -21.67 -11.65 -0.88
C CYS A 509 -21.32 -11.86 0.60
N SER A 510 -21.87 -12.90 1.22
CA SER A 510 -21.61 -13.20 2.62
C SER A 510 -20.56 -14.31 2.75
N VAL A 511 -19.63 -14.14 3.67
CA VAL A 511 -18.72 -15.19 4.12
C VAL A 511 -19.48 -16.07 5.12
N VAL A 512 -19.49 -17.38 4.86
CA VAL A 512 -20.22 -18.38 5.64
C VAL A 512 -19.32 -19.13 6.61
N SER A 513 -18.03 -19.27 6.30
CA SER A 513 -17.05 -19.84 7.23
C SER A 513 -15.62 -19.43 6.85
N VAL A 514 -14.78 -19.33 7.87
CA VAL A 514 -13.32 -19.21 7.72
C VAL A 514 -12.68 -20.28 8.59
N ALA A 515 -12.01 -21.26 7.98
CA ALA A 515 -11.42 -22.40 8.69
C ALA A 515 -9.92 -22.45 8.45
N ALA A 516 -9.12 -22.64 9.51
CA ALA A 516 -7.69 -22.87 9.37
C ALA A 516 -7.44 -24.20 8.63
N VAL A 517 -6.50 -24.20 7.69
CA VAL A 517 -6.09 -25.37 6.91
C VAL A 517 -4.58 -25.57 7.01
N ALA A 518 -4.10 -26.73 6.56
CA ALA A 518 -2.66 -26.95 6.42
C ALA A 518 -2.05 -25.89 5.51
N SER A 519 -0.82 -25.47 5.81
CA SER A 519 -0.11 -24.52 4.96
C SER A 519 -0.01 -25.06 3.54
N VAL A 520 -0.34 -24.21 2.57
CA VAL A 520 -0.22 -24.49 1.14
C VAL A 520 0.68 -23.44 0.50
N PRO A 521 1.30 -23.74 -0.65
CA PRO A 521 1.99 -22.73 -1.43
C PRO A 521 1.02 -21.59 -1.79
N VAL A 522 1.37 -20.37 -1.40
CA VAL A 522 0.59 -19.16 -1.65
C VAL A 522 1.46 -18.11 -2.33
N ARG A 523 0.85 -17.23 -3.12
CA ARG A 523 1.52 -16.10 -3.75
C ARG A 523 0.62 -14.87 -3.80
N CYS A 524 1.23 -13.70 -3.79
CA CYS A 524 0.57 -12.41 -3.95
C CYS A 524 0.94 -11.77 -5.30
N ILE A 525 0.00 -11.01 -5.86
CA ILE A 525 0.18 -10.17 -7.06
C ILE A 525 -0.19 -8.73 -6.76
N GLN A 526 0.44 -7.79 -7.47
CA GLN A 526 0.04 -6.39 -7.51
C GLN A 526 -0.55 -6.05 -8.87
N VAL A 527 -1.62 -5.26 -8.87
CA VAL A 527 -2.30 -4.80 -10.08
C VAL A 527 -2.35 -3.28 -10.15
N GLY A 528 -2.24 -2.76 -11.37
CA GLY A 528 -2.30 -1.33 -11.68
C GLY A 528 -3.74 -0.84 -11.75
N SER A 529 -4.46 -0.94 -10.64
CA SER A 529 -5.83 -0.44 -10.47
C SER A 529 -5.86 0.68 -9.42
N PRO A 530 -6.65 1.76 -9.61
CA PRO A 530 -6.81 2.82 -8.60
C PRO A 530 -7.35 2.32 -7.25
N SER A 531 -8.09 1.21 -7.23
CA SER A 531 -8.60 0.60 -6.00
C SER A 531 -7.62 -0.40 -5.37
N HIS A 532 -6.56 -0.77 -6.11
CA HIS A 532 -5.64 -1.87 -5.81
C HIS A 532 -6.34 -3.22 -5.52
N LEU A 533 -7.61 -3.36 -5.94
CA LEU A 533 -8.37 -4.60 -5.86
C LEU A 533 -8.27 -5.38 -7.18
N TYR A 534 -8.34 -6.71 -7.08
CA TYR A 534 -8.51 -7.60 -8.22
C TYR A 534 -9.50 -8.72 -7.91
N LEU A 535 -10.02 -9.35 -8.95
CA LEU A 535 -11.05 -10.39 -8.84
C LEU A 535 -10.43 -11.79 -8.72
N ALA A 536 -10.77 -12.49 -7.63
CA ALA A 536 -10.30 -13.84 -7.35
C ALA A 536 -11.44 -14.86 -7.31
N GLY A 537 -11.12 -16.09 -7.72
CA GLY A 537 -12.06 -17.21 -7.73
C GLY A 537 -13.07 -17.15 -8.87
N ARG A 538 -13.82 -18.24 -9.04
CA ARG A 538 -14.81 -18.39 -10.14
C ARG A 538 -16.02 -17.48 -10.04
N SER A 539 -16.21 -16.85 -8.88
CA SER A 539 -17.29 -15.89 -8.64
C SER A 539 -16.83 -14.44 -8.65
N LEU A 540 -15.57 -14.19 -9.03
CA LEU A 540 -15.03 -12.84 -9.21
C LEU A 540 -15.11 -12.02 -7.92
N ILE A 541 -14.67 -12.60 -6.80
CA ILE A 541 -14.69 -11.94 -5.49
C ILE A 541 -13.58 -10.88 -5.46
N PRO A 542 -13.89 -9.60 -5.17
CA PRO A 542 -12.87 -8.57 -5.00
C PRO A 542 -11.97 -8.88 -3.80
N THR A 543 -10.67 -8.84 -4.02
CA THR A 543 -9.65 -9.07 -2.99
C THR A 543 -8.61 -7.96 -2.99
N HIS A 544 -8.06 -7.68 -1.82
CA HIS A 544 -7.20 -6.52 -1.63
C HIS A 544 -5.73 -6.87 -1.82
N ASN A 545 -5.03 -6.00 -2.54
CA ASN A 545 -3.58 -5.96 -2.60
C ASN A 545 -3.11 -4.58 -2.12
N SER A 546 -1.99 -4.51 -1.39
CA SER A 546 -1.44 -3.20 -1.02
C SER A 546 0.00 -3.24 -0.52
N ALA A 547 0.76 -2.24 -0.99
CA ALA A 547 2.07 -1.82 -0.52
C ALA A 547 1.97 -0.39 0.06
N LEU A 548 1.45 -0.27 1.28
CA LEU A 548 1.13 0.98 1.99
C LEU A 548 2.21 2.07 1.85
N ALA A 549 3.47 1.75 2.17
CA ALA A 549 4.54 2.74 2.21
C ALA A 549 4.93 3.30 0.83
N LEU A 550 4.85 2.47 -0.22
CA LEU A 550 5.20 2.88 -1.58
C LEU A 550 4.09 3.74 -2.20
N SER A 551 2.83 3.43 -1.93
CA SER A 551 1.68 4.25 -2.37
C SER A 551 1.69 5.64 -1.73
N ILE A 552 2.01 5.75 -0.43
CA ILE A 552 2.16 7.06 0.24
C ILE A 552 3.29 7.85 -0.44
N ALA A 553 4.45 7.23 -0.64
CA ALA A 553 5.60 7.88 -1.24
C ALA A 553 5.30 8.41 -2.65
N GLN A 554 4.58 7.63 -3.47
CA GLN A 554 4.19 8.05 -4.80
C GLN A 554 3.17 9.18 -4.78
N HIS A 555 2.13 9.13 -3.94
CA HIS A 555 1.15 10.21 -3.81
C HIS A 555 1.82 11.55 -3.44
N VAL A 556 2.72 11.51 -2.44
CA VAL A 556 3.47 12.70 -2.00
C VAL A 556 4.35 13.28 -3.11
N ALA A 557 4.96 12.42 -3.92
CA ALA A 557 5.82 12.85 -5.03
C ALA A 557 5.04 13.34 -6.25
N ALA A 558 3.96 12.65 -6.63
CA ALA A 558 3.23 12.88 -7.88
C ALA A 558 2.12 13.92 -7.75
N THR A 559 1.42 13.96 -6.62
CA THR A 559 0.28 14.86 -6.37
C THR A 559 0.71 16.10 -5.60
N ASP A 560 1.41 15.93 -4.49
CA ASP A 560 1.86 17.05 -3.64
C ASP A 560 3.18 17.68 -4.13
N HIS A 561 3.82 17.07 -5.14
CA HIS A 561 5.08 17.52 -5.74
C HIS A 561 6.21 17.74 -4.74
N ARG A 562 6.24 16.96 -3.66
CA ARG A 562 7.29 17.03 -2.64
C ARG A 562 8.40 16.02 -2.91
N PRO A 563 9.67 16.34 -2.62
CA PRO A 563 10.76 15.39 -2.73
C PRO A 563 10.58 14.23 -1.74
N VAL A 564 10.62 13.00 -2.23
CA VAL A 564 10.57 11.78 -1.41
C VAL A 564 11.85 10.99 -1.60
N VAL A 565 12.43 10.51 -0.49
CA VAL A 565 13.61 9.65 -0.48
C VAL A 565 13.24 8.34 0.19
N ILE A 566 13.57 7.22 -0.46
CA ILE A 566 13.25 5.88 0.05
C ILE A 566 14.56 5.12 0.26
N PHE A 567 14.71 4.60 1.48
CA PHE A 567 15.77 3.68 1.85
C PHE A 567 15.16 2.31 2.05
N SER A 568 15.58 1.32 1.25
CA SER A 568 15.19 -0.08 1.44
C SER A 568 16.41 -0.90 1.85
N LEU A 569 16.22 -1.74 2.85
CA LEU A 569 17.22 -2.69 3.35
C LEU A 569 17.05 -4.08 2.70
N GLU A 570 15.90 -4.34 2.07
CA GLU A 570 15.56 -5.66 1.50
C GLU A 570 15.45 -5.66 -0.03
N MET A 571 15.08 -4.53 -0.65
CA MET A 571 14.80 -4.44 -2.08
C MET A 571 15.89 -3.69 -2.83
N SER A 572 16.19 -4.14 -4.04
CA SER A 572 17.08 -3.43 -4.95
C SER A 572 16.47 -2.12 -5.44
N LYS A 573 17.32 -1.18 -5.86
CA LYS A 573 16.91 0.09 -6.46
C LYS A 573 15.92 -0.09 -7.62
N MET A 574 16.07 -1.15 -8.42
CA MET A 574 15.26 -1.36 -9.62
C MET A 574 13.88 -1.93 -9.27
N GLU A 575 13.80 -2.81 -8.28
CA GLU A 575 12.52 -3.30 -7.75
C GLU A 575 11.72 -2.18 -7.07
N LEU A 576 12.40 -1.28 -6.34
CA LEU A 576 11.77 -0.10 -5.75
C LEU A 576 11.19 0.83 -6.83
N VAL A 577 11.95 1.13 -7.88
CA VAL A 577 11.50 2.00 -8.97
C VAL A 577 10.33 1.37 -9.72
N GLN A 578 10.37 0.07 -10.00
CA GLN A 578 9.24 -0.64 -10.61
C GLN A 578 7.99 -0.54 -9.73
N ARG A 579 8.10 -0.83 -8.42
CA ARG A 579 6.94 -0.71 -7.52
C ARG A 579 6.39 0.71 -7.41
N LEU A 580 7.24 1.74 -7.53
CA LEU A 580 6.82 3.15 -7.52
C LEU A 580 6.14 3.62 -8.80
N MET A 581 6.48 3.04 -9.95
CA MET A 581 5.80 3.35 -11.21
C MET A 581 4.44 2.64 -11.34
N CYS A 582 4.19 1.65 -10.48
CA CYS A 582 3.04 0.75 -10.51
C CYS A 582 2.06 0.94 -9.36
N SER A 583 2.50 1.47 -8.20
CA SER A 583 1.61 2.21 -7.30
C SER A 583 0.97 3.35 -8.07
#